data_AF-A0A1X0DX73-F1
#
_entry.id   AF-A0A1X0DX73-F1
#
_cell.length_a   1.000
_cell.length_b   1.000
_cell.length_c   1.000
_cell.angle_alpha   90.00
_cell.angle_beta   90.00
_cell.angle_gamma   90.00
#
_symmetry.space_group_name_H-M   'P 1'
#
loop_
_entity.id
_entity.type
_entity.pdbx_description
1 polymer ?
#
loop_
_entity_poly.entity_id
_entity_poly.type
_entity_poly.pdbx_seq_one_letter_code
_entity_poly.pdbx_strand_id
1 'polypeptide(L)' 'MVNTVIRFLVPAMVAGPVLRRYVQDVKVTRPYFDLGPADPEAAFVGEAAKHPVFELTPESGPRAADPSCSTLTANV' A
#
# COMPACT_ATOMS: atom_id res chain seq x y z
N MET A 1 21.88 -11.93 17.64
CA MET A 1 21.71 -11.75 16.18
C MET A 1 20.46 -10.91 15.99
N VAL A 2 20.59 -9.65 15.55
CA VAL A 2 19.41 -8.81 15.32
C VAL A 2 18.73 -9.28 14.03
N ASN A 3 17.47 -9.69 14.14
CA ASN A 3 16.68 -10.10 12.98
C ASN A 3 16.30 -8.82 12.22
N THR A 4 17.11 -8.44 11.24
CA THR A 4 16.89 -7.24 10.44
C THR A 4 15.75 -7.49 9.46
N VAL A 5 14.55 -7.03 9.82
CA VAL A 5 13.39 -6.97 8.94
C VAL A 5 13.58 -5.77 8.00
N ILE A 6 13.69 -6.02 6.68
CA ILE A 6 13.76 -4.95 5.69
C ILE A 6 12.38 -4.32 5.54
N ARG A 7 12.20 -3.08 6.00
CA ARG A 7 10.91 -2.38 5.97
C ARG A 7 10.78 -1.56 4.69
N PHE A 8 9.87 -1.94 3.79
CA PHE A 8 9.57 -1.14 2.60
C PHE A 8 8.30 -0.32 2.82
N LEU A 9 8.47 1.01 2.85
CA LEU A 9 7.37 1.97 2.86
C LEU A 9 7.17 2.51 1.44
N VAL A 10 5.91 2.62 0.99
CA VAL A 10 5.59 3.30 -0.27
C VAL A 10 5.95 4.79 -0.13
N PRO A 11 6.79 5.37 -1.01
CA PRO A 11 7.13 6.78 -0.93
C PRO A 11 5.88 7.66 -1.07
N ALA A 12 5.81 8.74 -0.30
CA ALA A 12 4.68 9.67 -0.31
C ALA A 12 4.37 10.25 -1.71
N MET A 13 5.40 10.45 -2.53
CA MET A 13 5.25 10.90 -3.93
C MET A 13 4.47 9.93 -4.80
N VAL A 14 4.57 8.62 -4.50
CA VAL A 14 3.82 7.57 -5.21
C VAL A 14 2.42 7.41 -4.62
N ALA A 15 2.29 7.56 -3.29
CA ALA A 15 1.02 7.39 -2.59
C ALA A 15 0.05 8.58 -2.73
N GLY A 16 0.54 9.82 -2.84
CA GLY A 16 -0.28 11.04 -2.90
C GLY A 16 -1.33 11.03 -4.03
N PRO A 17 -0.98 10.72 -5.29
CA PRO A 17 -1.95 10.67 -6.39
C PRO A 17 -3.01 9.58 -6.19
N VAL A 18 -2.62 8.43 -5.63
CA VAL A 18 -3.53 7.32 -5.29
C VAL A 18 -4.51 7.76 -4.20
N LEU A 19 -4.02 8.43 -3.16
CA LEU A 19 -4.83 8.94 -2.07
C LEU A 19 -5.84 9.98 -2.55
N ARG A 20 -5.43 10.88 -3.46
CA ARG A 20 -6.34 11.85 -4.10
C ARG A 20 -7.49 11.16 -4.81
N ARG A 21 -7.22 10.11 -5.59
CA ARG A 21 -8.25 9.32 -6.27
C ARG A 21 -9.18 8.65 -5.26
N TYR A 22 -8.61 8.08 -4.19
CA TYR A 22 -9.36 7.42 -3.14
C TYR A 22 -10.33 8.37 -2.42
N VAL A 23 -9.88 9.57 -2.04
CA VAL A 23 -10.72 10.60 -1.40
C VAL A 23 -11.84 11.09 -2.33
N GLN A 24 -11.59 11.11 -3.64
CA GLN A 24 -12.62 11.43 -4.63
C GLN A 24 -13.70 10.35 -4.73
N ASP A 25 -13.30 9.08 -4.83
CA ASP A 25 -14.20 7.96 -5.06
C ASP A 25 -14.93 7.49 -3.79
N VAL A 26 -14.21 7.45 -2.66
CA VAL A 26 -14.69 6.89 -1.41
C VAL A 26 -15.09 8.01 -0.47
N LYS A 27 -16.35 8.45 -0.56
CA LYS A 27 -16.84 9.60 0.21
C LYS A 27 -16.82 9.37 1.73
N VAL A 28 -17.00 8.13 2.17
CA VAL A 28 -17.08 7.77 3.60
C VAL A 28 -15.74 7.96 4.33
N THR A 29 -14.62 7.94 3.61
CA THR A 29 -13.30 8.07 4.24
C THR A 29 -12.82 9.52 4.36
N ARG A 30 -13.50 10.47 3.73
CA ARG A 30 -13.14 11.90 3.75
C ARG A 30 -12.97 12.49 5.16
N PRO A 31 -13.80 12.17 6.16
CA PRO A 31 -13.65 12.73 7.51
C PRO A 31 -12.35 12.34 8.23
N TYR A 32 -11.59 11.36 7.72
CA TYR A 32 -10.34 10.90 8.31
C TYR A 32 -9.10 11.60 7.72
N PHE A 33 -9.29 12.50 6.75
CA PHE A 33 -8.22 13.25 6.10
C PHE A 33 -8.38 14.75 6.35
N ASP A 34 -7.25 15.45 6.46
CA ASP A 34 -7.23 16.91 6.52
C ASP A 34 -7.52 17.56 5.15
N LEU A 35 -7.58 16.76 4.07
CA LEU A 35 -7.72 17.20 2.69
C LEU A 35 -9.09 16.85 2.08
N GLY A 36 -9.61 17.78 1.30
CA GLY A 36 -10.79 17.63 0.45
C GLY A 36 -10.47 17.10 -0.96
N PRO A 37 -11.50 16.60 -1.67
CA PRO A 37 -11.34 15.96 -2.99
C PRO A 37 -10.86 16.90 -4.12
N ALA A 38 -10.95 18.22 -3.90
CA ALA A 38 -10.54 19.25 -4.85
C ALA A 38 -9.14 19.81 -4.57
N ASP A 39 -8.49 19.39 -3.47
CA ASP A 39 -7.18 19.89 -3.09
C ASP A 39 -6.09 19.47 -4.09
N PRO A 40 -5.00 20.26 -4.19
CA PRO A 40 -3.93 19.97 -5.11
C PRO A 40 -3.18 18.70 -4.73
N GLU A 41 -2.69 17.97 -5.73
CA GLU A 41 -1.96 16.71 -5.57
C GLU A 41 -0.73 16.82 -4.66
N ALA A 42 -0.04 17.96 -4.69
CA ALA A 42 1.10 18.23 -3.81
C ALA A 42 0.73 18.18 -2.32
N ALA A 43 -0.50 18.57 -1.96
CA ALA A 43 -0.98 18.46 -0.58
C ALA A 43 -1.16 16.99 -0.17
N PHE A 44 -1.64 16.15 -1.10
CA PHE A 44 -1.84 14.72 -0.86
C PHE A 44 -0.53 13.95 -0.65
N VAL A 45 0.60 14.43 -1.17
CA VAL A 45 1.92 13.86 -0.83
C VAL A 45 2.22 14.07 0.66
N GLY A 46 2.01 15.29 1.17
CA GLY A 46 2.21 15.58 2.59
C GLY A 46 1.27 14.78 3.49
N GLU A 47 0.01 14.62 3.07
CA GLU A 47 -0.97 13.80 3.78
C GLU A 47 -0.60 12.31 3.73
N ALA A 48 -0.17 11.78 2.58
CA ALA A 48 0.25 10.39 2.44
C ALA A 48 1.44 10.03 3.34
N ALA A 49 2.33 10.99 3.63
CA ALA A 49 3.43 10.78 4.57
C ALA A 49 2.96 10.59 6.03
N LYS A 50 1.78 11.14 6.40
CA LYS A 50 1.17 10.95 7.72
C LYS A 50 0.46 9.61 7.87
N HIS A 51 0.06 8.99 6.76
CA HIS A 51 -0.77 7.78 6.73
C HIS A 51 -0.03 6.62 6.04
N PRO A 52 0.96 5.98 6.68
CA PRO A 52 1.59 4.77 6.15
C PRO A 52 0.59 3.60 6.19
N VAL A 53 -0.21 3.42 5.14
CA VAL A 53 -1.27 2.40 5.08
C VAL A 53 -0.73 0.97 5.02
N PHE A 54 0.51 0.76 4.57
CA PHE A 54 1.13 -0.56 4.52
C PHE A 54 2.60 -0.53 4.96
N GLU A 55 2.91 -1.32 5.97
CA GLU A 55 4.27 -1.75 6.30
C GLU A 55 4.49 -3.13 5.69
N LEU A 56 5.34 -3.22 4.67
CA LEU A 56 5.71 -4.51 4.09
C LEU A 56 6.88 -5.10 4.87
N THR A 57 6.62 -6.22 5.52
CA THR A 57 7.62 -7.12 6.11
C THR A 57 8.01 -8.14 5.04
N PRO A 58 9.30 -8.43 4.77
CA PRO A 58 9.68 -9.58 3.98
C PRO A 58 9.05 -10.82 4.59
N GLU A 59 8.41 -11.62 3.74
CA GLU A 59 7.94 -12.94 4.13
C GLU A 59 9.11 -13.70 4.76
N SER A 60 8.86 -14.28 5.94
CA SER A 60 9.88 -15.00 6.69
C SER A 60 10.19 -16.32 5.99
N GLY A 61 11.14 -16.30 5.07
CA GLY A 61 11.68 -17.49 4.39
C GLY A 61 10.79 -18.05 3.28
N PRO A 62 11.33 -18.99 2.46
CA PRO A 62 10.55 -19.63 1.41
C PRO A 62 9.36 -20.30 2.07
N ARG A 63 8.15 -19.83 1.76
CA ARG A 63 6.94 -20.61 1.97
C ARG A 63 7.19 -21.93 1.26
N ALA A 64 7.51 -22.98 2.02
CA ALA A 64 7.54 -24.34 1.49
C ALA A 64 6.25 -24.49 0.70
N ALA A 65 6.38 -24.72 -0.60
CA ALA A 65 5.27 -24.80 -1.54
C ALA A 65 4.15 -25.58 -0.85
N ASP A 66 3.03 -24.92 -0.58
CA ASP A 66 1.87 -25.60 -0.06
C ASP A 66 1.47 -26.63 -1.13
N PRO A 67 1.59 -27.95 -0.87
CA PRO A 67 1.28 -28.96 -1.87
C PRO A 67 -0.22 -29.00 -2.22
N SER A 68 -1.05 -28.28 -1.45
CA SER A 68 -2.48 -28.12 -1.74
C SER A 68 -2.74 -27.36 -3.04
N CYS A 69 -1.82 -26.50 -3.50
CA CYS A 69 -1.93 -25.82 -4.79
C CYS A 69 -1.33 -26.70 -5.91
N SER A 70 -1.95 -27.86 -6.14
CA SER A 70 -1.55 -28.76 -7.23
C SER A 70 -1.99 -28.20 -8.60
N THR A 71 -1.02 -27.61 -9.30
CA THR A 71 -0.80 -27.61 -10.76
C THR A 71 -2.01 -27.47 -11.69
N LEU A 72 -2.26 -26.24 -12.18
CA LEU A 72 -2.95 -26.05 -13.46
C LEU A 72 -1.94 -26.26 -14.60
N THR A 73 -1.77 -27.49 -15.08
CA THR A 73 -1.06 -27.77 -16.33
C THR A 73 -1.87 -27.18 -17.49
N ALA A 74 -1.38 -26.08 -18.07
CA ALA A 74 -1.85 -25.60 -19.36
C ALA A 74 -1.25 -26.50 -20.44
N ASN A 75 -2.11 -27.28 -21.12
CA ASN A 75 -1.76 -27.97 -22.36
C ASN A 75 -1.43 -26.92 -23.44
N VAL A 76 -0.27 -27.06 -24.08
CA VAL A 76 0.01 -26.54 -25.42
C VAL A 76 0.30 -27.72 -26.33
#